data_AF-A0A1W9TA58-F1
#
_entry.id   AF-A0A1W9TA58-F1
#
_cell.length_a   1.000
_cell.length_b   1.000
_cell.length_c   1.000
_cell.angle_alpha   90.00
_cell.angle_beta   90.00
_cell.angle_gamma   90.00
#
_symmetry.space_group_name_H-M   'P 1'
#
loop_
_entity.id
_entity.type
_entity.pdbx_description
1 polymer ?
#
loop_
_entity_poly.entity_id
_entity_poly.type
_entity_poly.pdbx_seq_one_letter_code
_entity_poly.pdbx_strand_id
1 'polypeptide(L)'
;MFSSSNIHSQIAGTWVEKRINAQMVLTADGFFKYIGQDGQFQGKYSIQNNIFLMQDLNGNHYRFDIQVFTENRLVLSNQNGAVYNYERHINTGKTIGNKNYPWQQNKYNKIIATRNNLQWKESQTQIYVNFLELLVGQKITLAEVNKIRQSNLSDFKDSPKLLFADVKDVEASLKKIYLLNRPEAIAMVREELFNIIYLTTKKQPDLKNSVFIKILNSYIQVLKHDASTNLSISNQDVDAYVKYLQFQNMIMGRQYEITKQNRAILQMQIVNNFTTYPLEQKKTLAYAYFLWNVISKQWSKLNVSQQKEYLNGVQNQLNVQNNKGGSQHEVQKFWNNTNKQTEININEIKGKYKKEAATKGMTLKQYLKYKQKNMAVNNQIFNTMQNTMNENNALMLNITNNIGGNGGYYYVDYND
;
A
#
# COMPACT_ATOMS: atom_id res chain seq x y z
N MET A 1 9.96 14.09 14.57
CA MET A 1 10.79 13.56 13.46
C MET A 1 10.03 13.38 12.14
N PHE A 2 8.78 13.85 12.00
CA PHE A 2 7.93 13.64 10.81
C PHE A 2 7.44 14.99 10.26
N SER A 3 8.18 15.62 9.34
CA SER A 3 7.74 16.91 8.74
C SER A 3 8.04 17.05 7.25
N SER A 4 7.80 15.99 6.47
CA SER A 4 7.37 16.15 5.07
C SER A 4 5.95 15.62 4.97
N SER A 5 5.05 16.33 5.65
CA SER A 5 3.64 15.99 5.69
C SER A 5 3.05 16.03 4.29
N ASN A 6 2.56 14.88 3.81
CA ASN A 6 1.68 14.79 2.65
C ASN A 6 0.57 15.84 2.78
N ILE A 7 0.62 16.90 1.96
CA ILE A 7 -0.25 18.07 2.09
C ILE A 7 -1.74 17.69 1.97
N HIS A 8 -2.06 16.61 1.23
CA HIS A 8 -3.41 16.07 1.16
C HIS A 8 -3.90 15.57 2.53
N SER A 9 -3.04 14.95 3.32
CA SER A 9 -3.41 14.50 4.68
C SER A 9 -3.64 15.66 5.65
N GLN A 10 -2.97 16.79 5.44
CA GLN A 10 -3.15 17.99 6.28
C GLN A 10 -4.44 18.73 5.91
N ILE A 11 -4.74 18.84 4.62
CA ILE A 11 -5.91 19.59 4.17
C ILE A 11 -7.19 18.74 4.18
N ALA A 12 -7.11 17.41 4.24
CA ALA A 12 -8.27 16.53 4.32
C ALA A 12 -9.19 16.91 5.49
N GLY A 13 -10.48 17.11 5.24
CA GLY A 13 -11.45 17.58 6.21
C GLY A 13 -12.71 18.14 5.55
N THR A 14 -13.67 18.55 6.38
CA THR A 14 -14.82 19.35 5.91
C THR A 14 -14.51 20.82 6.14
N TRP A 15 -14.71 21.61 5.10
CA TRP A 15 -14.40 23.03 5.02
C TRP A 15 -15.66 23.77 4.64
N VAL A 16 -15.99 24.84 5.35
CA VAL A 16 -17.23 25.60 5.17
C VAL A 16 -16.91 27.06 4.93
N GLU A 17 -17.42 27.62 3.85
CA GLU A 17 -17.42 29.06 3.58
C GLU A 17 -18.85 29.58 3.79
N LYS A 18 -19.04 30.28 4.91
CA LYS A 18 -20.34 30.71 5.40
C LYS A 18 -21.02 31.72 4.48
N ARG A 19 -20.26 32.61 3.82
CA ARG A 19 -20.84 33.72 3.04
C ARG A 19 -21.63 33.26 1.82
N ILE A 20 -21.17 32.19 1.18
CA ILE A 20 -21.82 31.61 -0.02
C ILE A 20 -22.49 30.26 0.27
N ASN A 21 -22.67 29.93 1.56
CA ASN A 21 -23.23 28.64 2.01
C ASN A 21 -22.60 27.44 1.29
N ALA A 22 -21.26 27.44 1.20
CA ALA A 22 -20.52 26.40 0.49
C ALA A 22 -19.82 25.47 1.47
N GLN A 23 -19.83 24.18 1.15
CA GLN A 23 -19.14 23.12 1.86
C GLN A 23 -18.25 22.34 0.90
N MET A 24 -16.99 22.18 1.28
CA MET A 24 -16.00 21.38 0.57
C MET A 24 -15.50 20.27 1.49
N VAL A 25 -15.67 19.01 1.09
CA VAL A 25 -15.12 17.84 1.78
C VAL A 25 -13.92 17.36 0.99
N LEU A 26 -12.74 17.44 1.60
CA LEU A 26 -11.47 16.99 1.03
C LEU A 26 -11.04 15.70 1.70
N THR A 27 -10.62 14.72 0.91
CA THR A 27 -10.11 13.44 1.40
C THR A 27 -8.60 13.35 1.22
N ALA A 28 -7.92 12.55 2.05
CA ALA A 28 -6.45 12.47 2.06
C ALA A 28 -5.86 11.82 0.78
N ASP A 29 -6.69 11.15 -0.01
CA ASP A 29 -6.37 10.52 -1.29
C ASP A 29 -6.58 11.45 -2.50
N GLY A 30 -6.80 12.75 -2.28
CA GLY A 30 -6.88 13.73 -3.35
C GLY A 30 -8.24 13.79 -4.05
N PHE A 31 -9.32 13.40 -3.38
CA PHE A 31 -10.69 13.58 -3.88
C PHE A 31 -11.42 14.68 -3.12
N PHE A 32 -12.39 15.31 -3.79
CA PHE A 32 -13.23 16.30 -3.16
C PHE A 32 -14.71 16.07 -3.48
N LYS A 33 -15.56 16.54 -2.58
CA LYS A 33 -16.98 16.81 -2.83
C LYS A 33 -17.26 18.26 -2.46
N TYR A 34 -17.84 19.02 -3.39
CA TYR A 34 -18.25 20.40 -3.20
C TYR A 34 -19.78 20.50 -3.24
N ILE A 35 -20.34 21.30 -2.35
CA ILE A 35 -21.76 21.62 -2.26
C ILE A 35 -21.85 23.14 -2.10
N GLY A 36 -22.51 23.83 -3.03
CA GLY A 36 -22.74 25.28 -2.95
C GLY A 36 -24.10 25.65 -3.50
N GLN A 37 -24.35 26.96 -3.66
CA GLN A 37 -25.62 27.47 -4.20
C GLN A 37 -25.89 27.00 -5.63
N ASP A 38 -24.84 26.88 -6.44
CA ASP A 38 -24.94 26.48 -7.86
C ASP A 38 -25.04 24.95 -8.06
N GLY A 39 -25.14 24.19 -6.96
CA GLY A 39 -25.29 22.74 -6.97
C GLY A 39 -24.14 21.99 -6.28
N GLN A 40 -24.03 20.70 -6.61
CA GLN A 40 -23.03 19.80 -6.07
C GLN A 40 -22.17 19.20 -7.18
N PHE A 41 -20.87 19.10 -6.95
CA PHE A 41 -19.96 18.40 -7.84
C PHE A 41 -18.83 17.74 -7.05
N GLN A 42 -18.15 16.78 -7.67
CA GLN A 42 -17.08 16.02 -7.04
C GLN A 42 -16.00 15.70 -8.06
N GLY A 43 -14.82 15.34 -7.58
CA GLY A 43 -13.69 15.04 -8.45
C GLY A 43 -12.39 14.87 -7.69
N LYS A 44 -11.29 15.22 -8.35
CA LYS A 44 -9.94 15.15 -7.78
C LYS A 44 -9.41 16.54 -7.47
N TYR A 45 -8.57 16.65 -6.46
CA TYR A 45 -7.82 17.87 -6.18
C TYR A 45 -6.33 17.56 -6.02
N SER A 46 -5.50 18.58 -6.24
CA SER A 46 -4.07 18.55 -5.99
C SER A 46 -3.59 19.89 -5.45
N ILE A 47 -2.46 19.86 -4.75
CA ILE A 47 -1.81 21.08 -4.24
C ILE A 47 -0.36 21.08 -4.66
N GLN A 48 0.04 22.12 -5.40
CA GLN A 48 1.42 22.29 -5.83
C GLN A 48 1.75 23.77 -5.90
N ASN A 49 2.91 24.17 -5.38
CA ASN A 49 3.41 25.56 -5.44
C ASN A 49 2.38 26.59 -4.95
N ASN A 50 1.72 26.29 -3.82
CA ASN A 50 0.69 27.15 -3.24
C ASN A 50 -0.57 27.35 -4.13
N ILE A 51 -0.79 26.45 -5.09
CA ILE A 51 -1.97 26.39 -5.95
C ILE A 51 -2.82 25.19 -5.54
N PHE A 52 -4.10 25.44 -5.29
CA PHE A 52 -5.13 24.42 -5.09
C PHE A 52 -5.87 24.21 -6.42
N LEU A 53 -5.68 23.04 -7.03
CA LEU A 53 -6.32 22.68 -8.30
C LEU A 53 -7.40 21.63 -8.05
N MET A 54 -8.59 21.83 -8.60
CA MET A 54 -9.68 20.86 -8.59
C MET A 54 -10.04 20.51 -10.03
N GLN A 55 -10.35 19.23 -10.28
CA GLN A 55 -10.89 18.74 -11.53
C GLN A 55 -12.13 17.91 -11.23
N ASP A 56 -13.29 18.32 -11.72
CA ASP A 56 -14.53 17.56 -11.53
C ASP A 56 -14.60 16.34 -12.48
N LEU A 57 -15.62 15.49 -12.29
CA LEU A 57 -15.84 14.29 -13.12
C LEU A 57 -16.17 14.60 -14.59
N ASN A 58 -16.57 15.83 -14.92
CA ASN A 58 -16.84 16.27 -16.28
C ASN A 58 -15.58 16.85 -16.96
N GLY A 59 -14.46 16.90 -16.24
CA GLY A 59 -13.20 17.44 -16.73
C GLY A 59 -13.07 18.96 -16.59
N ASN A 60 -14.00 19.64 -15.90
CA ASN A 60 -13.82 21.08 -15.64
C ASN A 60 -12.74 21.30 -14.59
N HIS A 61 -11.91 22.32 -14.81
CA HIS A 61 -10.80 22.66 -13.94
C HIS A 61 -11.07 23.95 -13.16
N TYR A 62 -10.80 23.93 -11.86
CA TYR A 62 -10.91 25.08 -10.97
C TYR A 62 -9.56 25.31 -10.30
N ARG A 63 -8.99 26.50 -10.53
CA ARG A 63 -7.66 26.87 -10.00
C ARG A 63 -7.82 27.98 -8.96
N PHE A 64 -7.21 27.77 -7.79
CA PHE A 64 -7.14 28.76 -6.73
C PHE A 64 -5.71 28.94 -6.23
N ASP A 65 -5.33 30.16 -5.89
CA ASP A 65 -4.11 30.43 -5.13
C ASP A 65 -4.43 30.35 -3.63
N ILE A 66 -3.57 29.66 -2.88
CA ILE A 66 -3.72 29.47 -1.43
C ILE A 66 -3.12 30.70 -0.74
N GLN A 67 -3.98 31.55 -0.18
CA GLN A 67 -3.53 32.75 0.55
C GLN A 67 -3.15 32.42 1.99
N VAL A 68 -3.90 31.52 2.63
CA VAL A 68 -3.68 31.07 4.00
C VAL A 68 -4.02 29.59 4.10
N PHE A 69 -3.14 28.81 4.71
CA PHE A 69 -3.42 27.43 5.07
C PHE A 69 -2.92 27.14 6.49
N THR A 70 -3.86 26.92 7.40
CA THR A 70 -3.61 26.51 8.79
C THR A 70 -4.45 25.28 9.12
N GLU A 71 -4.34 24.77 10.35
CA GLU A 71 -5.16 23.65 10.80
C GLU A 71 -6.66 23.94 10.64
N ASN A 72 -7.13 25.13 10.96
CA ASN A 72 -8.57 25.45 10.99
C ASN A 72 -9.04 26.43 9.92
N ARG A 73 -8.13 26.92 9.06
CA ARG A 73 -8.45 27.95 8.08
C ARG A 73 -7.79 27.67 6.74
N LEU A 74 -8.57 27.79 5.67
CA LEU A 74 -8.12 27.70 4.30
C LEU A 74 -8.67 28.91 3.53
N VAL A 75 -7.79 29.80 3.09
CA VAL A 75 -8.17 30.97 2.29
C VAL A 75 -7.69 30.77 0.86
N LEU A 76 -8.63 30.75 -0.07
CA LEU A 76 -8.39 30.53 -1.49
C LEU A 76 -8.76 31.79 -2.27
N SER A 77 -7.98 32.16 -3.29
CA SER A 77 -8.36 33.20 -4.26
C SER A 77 -8.43 32.61 -5.66
N ASN A 78 -9.50 32.88 -6.41
CA ASN A 78 -9.57 32.47 -7.81
C ASN A 78 -8.81 33.45 -8.73
N GLN A 79 -8.76 33.15 -10.03
CA GLN A 79 -8.08 33.97 -11.05
C GLN A 79 -8.67 35.37 -11.21
N ASN A 80 -9.93 35.58 -10.79
CA ASN A 80 -10.61 36.88 -10.84
C ASN A 80 -10.42 37.70 -9.54
N GLY A 81 -9.58 37.22 -8.61
CA GLY A 81 -9.32 37.88 -7.33
C GLY A 81 -10.42 37.68 -6.28
N ALA A 82 -11.46 36.88 -6.55
CA ALA A 82 -12.46 36.56 -5.54
C ALA A 82 -11.85 35.66 -4.46
N VAL A 83 -12.04 36.04 -3.20
CA VAL A 83 -11.47 35.35 -2.04
C VAL A 83 -12.55 34.53 -1.33
N TYR A 84 -12.22 33.29 -1.01
CA TYR A 84 -13.03 32.32 -0.27
C TYR A 84 -12.31 31.96 1.04
N ASN A 85 -12.96 32.23 2.16
CA ASN A 85 -12.52 31.95 3.52
C ASN A 85 -13.24 30.71 4.05
N TYR A 86 -12.60 29.56 3.89
CA TYR A 86 -13.10 28.32 4.46
C TYR A 86 -12.61 28.17 5.90
N GLU A 87 -13.56 27.89 6.79
CA GLU A 87 -13.30 27.42 8.14
C GLU A 87 -13.42 25.90 8.16
N ARG A 88 -12.49 25.22 8.82
CA ARG A 88 -12.62 23.78 8.99
C ARG A 88 -13.83 23.51 9.89
N HIS A 89 -14.85 22.88 9.34
CA HIS A 89 -15.93 22.35 10.13
C HIS A 89 -15.44 21.07 10.82
N ILE A 90 -14.91 21.27 12.02
CA ILE A 90 -14.73 20.20 12.98
C ILE A 90 -16.16 19.77 13.32
N ASN A 91 -16.59 18.58 12.88
CA ASN A 91 -17.87 18.02 13.27
C ASN A 91 -17.86 17.83 14.80
N THR A 92 -18.19 18.88 15.54
CA THR A 92 -18.31 18.89 17.01
C THR A 92 -19.63 18.26 17.45
N GLY A 93 -20.60 18.12 16.55
CA GLY A 93 -21.95 17.61 16.84
C GLY A 93 -22.26 16.17 16.43
N LYS A 94 -21.40 15.54 15.63
CA LYS A 94 -21.33 14.08 15.52
C LYS A 94 -19.93 13.72 15.94
N THR A 95 -19.75 13.43 17.23
CA THR A 95 -18.69 12.50 17.63
C THR A 95 -18.73 11.39 16.59
N ILE A 96 -17.65 11.23 15.83
CA ILE A 96 -17.38 10.02 15.08
C ILE A 96 -17.49 8.93 16.16
N GLY A 97 -18.66 8.30 16.27
CA GLY A 97 -19.17 7.80 17.56
C GLY A 97 -18.09 7.01 18.24
N ASN A 98 -17.67 7.43 19.45
CA ASN A 98 -16.48 6.96 20.20
C ASN A 98 -15.82 5.79 19.49
N LYS A 99 -14.98 6.09 18.47
CA LYS A 99 -14.33 5.03 17.71
C LYS A 99 -13.41 4.37 18.72
N ASN A 100 -13.83 3.21 19.25
CA ASN A 100 -13.08 2.49 20.25
C ASN A 100 -11.80 2.00 19.59
N TYR A 101 -10.73 2.78 19.73
CA TYR A 101 -9.43 2.38 19.20
C TYR A 101 -8.94 1.14 19.96
N PRO A 102 -8.22 0.20 19.33
CA PRO A 102 -7.81 -1.05 19.98
C PRO A 102 -7.06 -0.84 21.31
N TRP A 103 -6.28 0.24 21.42
CA TRP A 103 -5.52 0.58 22.63
C TRP A 103 -6.34 1.28 23.73
N GLN A 104 -7.61 1.62 23.48
CA GLN A 104 -8.51 2.26 24.45
C GLN A 104 -9.39 1.27 25.23
N GLN A 105 -9.17 -0.04 25.05
CA GLN A 105 -9.93 -1.06 25.79
C GLN A 105 -9.62 -0.99 27.28
N ASN A 106 -10.64 -1.26 28.13
CA ASN A 106 -10.50 -1.21 29.59
C ASN A 106 -9.35 -2.07 30.13
N LYS A 107 -9.06 -3.21 29.48
CA LYS A 107 -7.94 -4.09 29.85
C LYS A 107 -6.57 -3.41 29.79
N TYR A 108 -6.44 -2.29 29.08
CA TYR A 108 -5.20 -1.52 28.93
C TYR A 108 -5.15 -0.25 29.81
N ASN A 109 -6.12 -0.04 30.71
CA ASN A 109 -6.14 1.13 31.59
C ASN A 109 -5.23 1.01 32.83
N LYS A 110 -4.56 -0.13 33.00
CA LYS A 110 -3.64 -0.38 34.12
C LYS A 110 -2.42 0.54 34.05
N ILE A 111 -2.08 1.20 35.16
CA ILE A 111 -0.80 1.90 35.34
C ILE A 111 0.29 0.84 35.55
N ILE A 112 1.35 0.92 34.75
CA ILE A 112 2.48 -0.03 34.78
C ILE A 112 3.80 0.61 35.21
N ALA A 113 3.89 1.94 35.27
CA ALA A 113 4.98 2.67 35.93
C ALA A 113 4.57 4.10 36.31
N THR A 114 5.27 4.67 37.30
CA THR A 114 5.10 6.07 37.74
C THR A 114 6.47 6.71 37.94
N ARG A 115 6.66 7.95 37.43
CA ARG A 115 7.87 8.75 37.64
C ARG A 115 7.53 10.24 37.57
N ASN A 116 7.98 11.04 38.53
CA ASN A 116 7.77 12.50 38.57
C ASN A 116 6.29 12.90 38.35
N ASN A 117 5.36 12.22 39.04
CA ASN A 117 3.91 12.39 38.91
C ASN A 117 3.30 12.03 37.54
N LEU A 118 4.11 11.53 36.59
CA LEU A 118 3.63 10.98 35.33
C LEU A 118 3.37 9.48 35.49
N GLN A 119 2.28 8.98 34.88
CA GLN A 119 1.86 7.59 34.95
C GLN A 119 1.87 6.95 33.57
N TRP A 120 2.75 5.96 33.37
CA TRP A 120 2.75 5.15 32.16
C TRP A 120 1.71 4.03 32.29
N LYS A 121 0.72 4.00 31.39
CA LYS A 121 -0.35 3.03 31.30
C LYS A 121 -0.08 2.00 30.21
N GLU A 122 -0.65 0.81 30.35
CA GLU A 122 -0.53 -0.25 29.35
C GLU A 122 -1.01 0.19 27.96
N SER A 123 -2.05 1.03 27.89
CA SER A 123 -2.57 1.61 26.63
C SER A 123 -1.51 2.37 25.82
N GLN A 124 -0.53 2.99 26.47
CA GLN A 124 0.56 3.69 25.78
C GLN A 124 1.56 2.73 25.16
N THR A 125 1.86 1.61 25.83
CA THR A 125 2.60 0.51 25.21
C THR A 125 1.83 -0.07 24.03
N GLN A 126 0.51 -0.25 24.20
CA GLN A 126 -0.36 -0.81 23.18
C GLN A 126 -0.43 0.08 21.91
N ILE A 127 -0.28 1.40 22.03
CA ILE A 127 -0.14 2.31 20.87
C ILE A 127 1.05 1.93 20.00
N TYR A 128 2.24 1.69 20.58
CA TYR A 128 3.42 1.24 19.83
C TYR A 128 3.24 -0.15 19.22
N VAL A 129 2.60 -1.07 19.96
CA VAL A 129 2.27 -2.41 19.44
C VAL A 129 1.37 -2.29 18.23
N ASN A 130 0.26 -1.55 18.33
CA ASN A 130 -0.67 -1.33 17.21
C ASN A 130 -0.02 -0.62 16.02
N PHE A 131 0.91 0.30 16.28
CA PHE A 131 1.69 0.94 15.21
C PHE A 131 2.60 -0.05 14.49
N LEU A 132 3.29 -0.90 15.24
CA LEU A 132 4.13 -1.94 14.66
C LEU A 132 3.31 -2.97 13.89
N GLU A 133 2.19 -3.42 14.45
CA GLU A 133 1.26 -4.36 13.82
C GLU A 133 0.62 -3.78 12.56
N LEU A 134 0.38 -2.45 12.49
CA LEU A 134 -0.04 -1.78 11.26
C LEU A 134 1.05 -1.86 10.17
N LEU A 135 2.30 -1.57 10.55
CA LEU A 135 3.42 -1.61 9.61
C LEU A 135 3.70 -3.04 9.15
N VAL A 136 3.70 -4.02 10.05
CA VAL A 136 3.89 -5.43 9.70
C VAL A 136 2.65 -6.02 9.01
N GLY A 137 1.46 -5.48 9.29
CA GLY A 137 0.15 -5.92 8.80
C GLY A 137 -0.31 -7.28 9.33
N GLN A 138 0.25 -7.72 10.46
CA GLN A 138 -0.21 -8.88 11.23
C GLN A 138 0.07 -8.68 12.72
N LYS A 139 -0.52 -9.52 13.59
CA LYS A 139 -0.22 -9.52 15.04
C LYS A 139 1.25 -9.83 15.28
N ILE A 140 1.87 -9.13 16.22
CA ILE A 140 3.19 -9.53 16.75
C ILE A 140 3.00 -10.50 17.92
N THR A 141 4.02 -11.30 18.23
CA THR A 141 3.95 -12.31 19.28
C THR A 141 3.89 -11.68 20.67
N LEU A 142 3.34 -12.41 21.66
CA LEU A 142 3.33 -11.95 23.06
C LEU A 142 4.75 -11.67 23.60
N ALA A 143 5.74 -12.46 23.17
CA ALA A 143 7.14 -12.25 23.54
C ALA A 143 7.67 -10.91 22.99
N GLU A 144 7.28 -10.53 21.77
CA GLU A 144 7.62 -9.23 21.17
C GLU A 144 6.90 -8.07 21.84
N VAL A 145 5.61 -8.23 22.17
CA VAL A 145 4.86 -7.25 22.99
C VAL A 145 5.57 -6.99 24.31
N ASN A 146 6.02 -8.06 25.00
CA ASN A 146 6.75 -7.92 26.26
C ASN A 146 8.10 -7.21 26.10
N LYS A 147 8.83 -7.44 25.00
CA LYS A 147 10.08 -6.72 24.69
C LYS A 147 9.81 -5.22 24.48
N ILE A 148 8.75 -4.86 23.75
CA ILE A 148 8.34 -3.46 23.56
C ILE A 148 7.98 -2.84 24.91
N ARG A 149 7.18 -3.54 25.73
CA ARG A 149 6.83 -3.07 27.08
C ARG A 149 8.08 -2.78 27.92
N GLN A 150 9.03 -3.70 27.95
CA GLN A 150 10.28 -3.54 28.71
C GLN A 150 11.13 -2.36 28.20
N SER A 151 11.25 -2.20 26.88
CA SER A 151 11.93 -1.05 26.27
C SER A 151 11.28 0.27 26.69
N ASN A 152 9.96 0.38 26.51
CA ASN A 152 9.21 1.59 26.87
C ASN A 152 9.33 1.90 28.37
N LEU A 153 9.35 0.89 29.24
CA LEU A 153 9.54 1.09 30.67
C LEU A 153 10.95 1.56 31.03
N SER A 154 11.97 1.15 30.26
CA SER A 154 13.33 1.69 30.38
C SER A 154 13.36 3.15 29.94
N ASP A 155 12.85 3.45 28.74
CA ASP A 155 12.81 4.80 28.19
C ASP A 155 11.97 5.76 29.05
N PHE A 156 10.87 5.25 29.64
CA PHE A 156 10.02 6.02 30.56
C PHE A 156 10.75 6.36 31.86
N LYS A 157 11.62 5.46 32.35
CA LYS A 157 12.51 5.81 33.45
C LYS A 157 13.43 6.93 32.96
N ASP A 158 14.20 6.72 31.91
CA ASP A 158 15.26 7.66 31.57
C ASP A 158 14.74 9.06 31.15
N SER A 159 13.64 9.11 30.40
CA SER A 159 13.12 10.35 29.82
C SER A 159 11.58 10.36 29.66
N PRO A 160 10.81 10.44 30.76
CA PRO A 160 9.36 10.26 30.72
C PRO A 160 8.63 11.29 29.84
N LYS A 161 9.06 12.56 29.85
CA LYS A 161 8.41 13.61 29.05
C LYS A 161 8.59 13.40 27.54
N LEU A 162 9.77 12.95 27.11
CA LEU A 162 10.06 12.69 25.69
C LEU A 162 9.24 11.51 25.18
N LEU A 163 9.22 10.39 25.92
CA LEU A 163 8.42 9.22 25.55
C LEU A 163 6.91 9.56 25.46
N PHE A 164 6.42 10.43 26.33
CA PHE A 164 5.04 10.91 26.29
C PHE A 164 4.71 11.76 25.06
N ALA A 165 5.65 12.57 24.58
CA ALA A 165 5.49 13.32 23.34
C ALA A 165 5.48 12.35 22.15
N ASP A 166 6.43 11.42 22.11
CA ASP A 166 6.55 10.44 21.03
C ASP A 166 5.31 9.56 20.91
N VAL A 167 4.79 9.01 22.02
CA VAL A 167 3.58 8.16 21.97
C VAL A 167 2.34 8.93 21.53
N LYS A 168 2.24 10.24 21.83
CA LYS A 168 1.14 11.08 21.36
C LYS A 168 1.21 11.31 19.85
N ASP A 169 2.41 11.52 19.29
CA ASP A 169 2.60 11.66 17.85
C ASP A 169 2.25 10.37 17.10
N VAL A 170 2.65 9.22 17.65
CA VAL A 170 2.27 7.90 17.13
C VAL A 170 0.76 7.69 17.22
N GLU A 171 0.14 8.03 18.36
CA GLU A 171 -1.30 7.93 18.54
C GLU A 171 -2.07 8.80 17.53
N ALA A 172 -1.66 10.04 17.34
CA ALA A 172 -2.27 10.96 16.39
C ALA A 172 -2.17 10.41 14.96
N SER A 173 -1.02 9.84 14.59
CA SER A 173 -0.80 9.21 13.28
C SER A 173 -1.72 7.99 13.10
N LEU A 174 -1.81 7.13 14.11
CA LEU A 174 -2.74 5.99 14.09
C LEU A 174 -4.19 6.44 13.99
N LYS A 175 -4.63 7.43 14.77
CA LYS A 175 -6.00 7.96 14.70
C LYS A 175 -6.34 8.44 13.30
N LYS A 176 -5.44 9.19 12.64
CA LYS A 176 -5.61 9.63 11.24
C LYS A 176 -5.74 8.44 10.29
N ILE A 177 -4.87 7.44 10.44
CA ILE A 177 -4.90 6.24 9.61
C ILE A 177 -6.22 5.50 9.78
N TYR A 178 -6.68 5.28 11.01
CA TYR A 178 -7.95 4.60 11.32
C TYR A 178 -9.21 5.35 10.86
N LEU A 179 -9.08 6.61 10.41
CA LEU A 179 -10.17 7.37 9.81
C LEU A 179 -10.28 7.17 8.29
N LEU A 180 -9.25 6.62 7.64
CA LEU A 180 -9.37 6.26 6.23
C LEU A 180 -10.40 5.11 6.09
N ASN A 181 -10.93 4.96 4.89
CA ASN A 181 -11.92 3.93 4.57
C ASN A 181 -11.63 3.27 3.23
N ARG A 182 -10.49 3.61 2.63
CA ARG A 182 -10.04 3.09 1.34
C ARG A 182 -8.73 2.33 1.51
N PRO A 183 -8.66 1.06 1.11
CA PRO A 183 -7.46 0.23 1.22
C PRO A 183 -6.22 0.87 0.62
N GLU A 184 -6.37 1.55 -0.51
CA GLU A 184 -5.26 2.25 -1.19
C GLU A 184 -4.67 3.36 -0.36
N ALA A 185 -5.53 4.18 0.25
CA ALA A 185 -5.11 5.30 1.08
C ALA A 185 -4.35 4.77 2.31
N ILE A 186 -4.82 3.65 2.87
CA ILE A 186 -4.16 2.99 4.01
C ILE A 186 -2.80 2.42 3.58
N ALA A 187 -2.74 1.72 2.45
CA ALA A 187 -1.50 1.16 1.92
C ALA A 187 -0.46 2.25 1.63
N MET A 188 -0.90 3.36 1.05
CA MET A 188 -0.06 4.53 0.77
C MET A 188 0.52 5.12 2.06
N VAL A 189 -0.31 5.36 3.08
CA VAL A 189 0.18 5.92 4.35
C VAL A 189 1.08 4.93 5.09
N ARG A 190 0.76 3.63 5.06
CA ARG A 190 1.63 2.58 5.62
C ARG A 190 3.01 2.60 4.95
N GLU A 191 3.06 2.68 3.63
CA GLU A 191 4.30 2.71 2.87
C GLU A 191 5.10 4.00 3.12
N GLU A 192 4.43 5.14 3.23
CA GLU A 192 5.06 6.42 3.59
C GLU A 192 5.73 6.32 4.97
N LEU A 193 5.02 5.82 5.98
CA LEU A 193 5.57 5.61 7.32
C LEU A 193 6.74 4.62 7.33
N PHE A 194 6.59 3.51 6.62
CA PHE A 194 7.63 2.50 6.49
C PHE A 194 8.89 3.07 5.85
N ASN A 195 8.76 3.87 4.78
CA ASN A 195 9.90 4.54 4.15
C ASN A 195 10.56 5.56 5.05
N ILE A 196 9.79 6.34 5.82
CA ILE A 196 10.36 7.27 6.79
C ILE A 196 11.21 6.51 7.82
N ILE A 197 10.71 5.38 8.34
CA ILE A 197 11.44 4.55 9.29
C ILE A 197 12.70 3.96 8.66
N TYR A 198 12.59 3.39 7.45
CA TYR A 198 13.73 2.83 6.72
C TYR A 198 14.83 3.87 6.45
N LEU A 199 14.46 5.04 5.93
CA LEU A 199 15.42 6.11 5.63
C LEU A 199 16.03 6.69 6.91
N THR A 200 15.24 6.82 7.98
CA THR A 200 15.72 7.31 9.28
C THR A 200 16.72 6.34 9.89
N THR A 201 16.43 5.03 9.90
CA THR A 201 17.37 4.01 10.40
C THR A 201 18.62 3.84 9.53
N LYS A 202 18.55 4.20 8.24
CA LYS A 202 19.74 4.28 7.38
C LYS A 202 20.62 5.49 7.71
N LYS A 203 20.00 6.64 8.02
CA LYS A 203 20.71 7.89 8.40
C LYS A 203 21.23 7.86 9.84
N GLN A 204 20.57 7.12 10.73
CA GLN A 204 20.91 6.97 12.15
C GLN A 204 21.06 5.48 12.47
N PRO A 205 22.24 4.88 12.22
CA PRO A 205 22.45 3.45 12.37
C PRO A 205 22.16 2.92 13.79
N ASP A 206 22.33 3.74 14.83
CA ASP A 206 22.07 3.36 16.22
C ASP A 206 20.60 2.99 16.45
N LEU A 207 19.67 3.56 15.67
CA LEU A 207 18.26 3.19 15.74
C LEU A 207 18.00 1.73 15.34
N LYS A 208 18.90 1.09 14.59
CA LYS A 208 18.81 -0.35 14.30
C LYS A 208 18.87 -1.20 15.57
N ASN A 209 19.39 -0.66 16.67
CA ASN A 209 19.45 -1.35 17.95
C ASN A 209 18.16 -1.24 18.77
N SER A 210 17.25 -0.32 18.42
CA SER A 210 15.93 -0.19 19.04
C SER A 210 15.15 -1.50 18.94
N VAL A 211 14.45 -1.87 20.03
CA VAL A 211 13.57 -3.05 20.07
C VAL A 211 12.51 -2.97 18.97
N PHE A 212 11.92 -1.80 18.76
CA PHE A 212 10.90 -1.58 17.73
C PHE A 212 11.43 -1.91 16.32
N ILE A 213 12.62 -1.38 15.98
CA ILE A 213 13.24 -1.58 14.67
C ILE A 213 13.71 -3.02 14.46
N LYS A 214 14.25 -3.67 15.52
CA LYS A 214 14.63 -5.08 15.46
C LYS A 214 13.43 -5.99 15.17
N ILE A 215 12.30 -5.73 15.80
CA ILE A 215 11.07 -6.49 15.54
C ILE A 215 10.55 -6.15 14.14
N LEU A 216 10.47 -4.89 13.73
CA LEU A 216 10.03 -4.53 12.37
C LEU A 216 10.86 -5.26 11.29
N ASN A 217 12.19 -5.25 11.43
CA ASN A 217 13.10 -5.87 10.48
C ASN A 217 13.09 -7.40 10.50
N SER A 218 12.56 -8.06 11.54
CA SER A 218 12.38 -9.52 11.53
C SER A 218 11.23 -9.95 10.62
N TYR A 219 10.26 -9.06 10.38
CA TYR A 219 9.12 -9.31 9.49
C TYR A 219 9.32 -8.72 8.10
N ILE A 220 9.84 -7.49 8.02
CA ILE A 220 9.91 -6.72 6.78
C ILE A 220 11.38 -6.41 6.45
N GLN A 221 11.87 -7.02 5.37
CA GLN A 221 13.17 -6.73 4.80
C GLN A 221 12.99 -5.90 3.52
N VAL A 222 13.49 -4.66 3.52
CA VAL A 222 13.55 -3.85 2.30
C VAL A 222 14.52 -4.48 1.31
N LEU A 223 14.02 -4.81 0.11
CA LEU A 223 14.81 -5.38 -0.97
C LEU A 223 15.34 -4.30 -1.92
N LYS A 224 14.53 -3.27 -2.19
CA LYS A 224 14.92 -2.13 -3.02
C LYS A 224 14.16 -0.87 -2.59
N HIS A 225 14.85 0.27 -2.65
CA HIS A 225 14.27 1.59 -2.47
C HIS A 225 14.51 2.43 -3.73
N ASP A 226 13.49 3.16 -4.15
CA ASP A 226 13.56 4.14 -5.25
C ASP A 226 13.44 5.56 -4.69
N ALA A 227 14.56 6.28 -4.70
CA ALA A 227 14.62 7.64 -4.18
C ALA A 227 13.79 8.65 -5.00
N SER A 228 13.51 8.38 -6.28
CA SER A 228 12.76 9.30 -7.14
C SER A 228 11.26 9.34 -6.80
N THR A 229 10.72 8.21 -6.34
CA THR A 229 9.32 8.07 -5.97
C THR A 229 9.10 7.94 -4.46
N ASN A 230 10.20 7.82 -3.70
CA ASN A 230 10.21 7.51 -2.27
C ASN A 230 9.34 6.28 -1.94
N LEU A 231 9.45 5.24 -2.78
CA LEU A 231 8.80 3.95 -2.59
C LEU A 231 9.86 2.87 -2.32
N SER A 232 9.52 1.88 -1.52
CA SER A 232 10.32 0.69 -1.32
C SER A 232 9.51 -0.56 -1.64
N ILE A 233 10.22 -1.64 -1.92
CA ILE A 233 9.62 -2.97 -2.01
C ILE A 233 10.30 -3.89 -1.02
N SER A 234 9.50 -4.60 -0.24
CA SER A 234 9.97 -5.57 0.74
C SER A 234 9.83 -7.02 0.27
N ASN A 235 10.41 -7.94 1.03
CA ASN A 235 10.18 -9.38 0.88
C ASN A 235 8.69 -9.75 0.97
N GLN A 236 7.95 -9.13 1.88
CA GLN A 236 6.53 -9.39 2.06
C GLN A 236 5.69 -8.94 0.85
N ASP A 237 6.06 -7.81 0.25
CA ASP A 237 5.38 -7.27 -0.93
C ASP A 237 5.55 -8.18 -2.14
N VAL A 238 6.78 -8.66 -2.38
CA VAL A 238 7.03 -9.65 -3.44
C VAL A 238 6.24 -10.93 -3.19
N ASP A 239 6.26 -11.41 -1.95
CA ASP A 239 5.57 -12.65 -1.57
C ASP A 239 4.06 -12.55 -1.78
N ALA A 240 3.47 -11.42 -1.42
CA ALA A 240 2.06 -11.13 -1.60
C ALA A 240 1.69 -10.94 -3.07
N TYR A 241 2.54 -10.26 -3.84
CA TYR A 241 2.33 -10.09 -5.27
C TYR A 241 2.34 -11.44 -6.00
N VAL A 242 3.22 -12.37 -5.61
CA VAL A 242 3.23 -13.76 -6.12
C VAL A 242 1.91 -14.47 -5.81
N LYS A 243 1.38 -14.34 -4.58
CA LYS A 243 0.08 -14.92 -4.20
C LYS A 243 -1.06 -14.29 -5.00
N TYR A 244 -1.01 -12.98 -5.24
CA TYR A 244 -1.97 -12.29 -6.08
C TYR A 244 -1.93 -12.81 -7.53
N LEU A 245 -0.75 -13.05 -8.11
CA LEU A 245 -0.62 -13.67 -9.43
C LEU A 245 -1.21 -15.09 -9.47
N GLN A 246 -1.03 -15.89 -8.42
CA GLN A 246 -1.66 -17.21 -8.31
C GLN A 246 -3.18 -17.10 -8.25
N PHE A 247 -3.70 -16.16 -7.47
CA PHE A 247 -5.13 -15.89 -7.35
C PHE A 247 -5.74 -15.43 -8.69
N GLN A 248 -5.06 -14.54 -9.42
CA GLN A 248 -5.50 -14.13 -10.75
C GLN A 248 -5.54 -15.30 -11.74
N ASN A 249 -4.50 -16.16 -11.75
CA ASN A 249 -4.51 -17.36 -12.57
C ASN A 249 -5.68 -18.29 -12.22
N MET A 250 -5.94 -18.49 -10.92
CA MET A 250 -7.10 -19.27 -10.45
C MET A 250 -8.41 -18.67 -10.98
N ILE A 251 -8.59 -17.35 -10.89
CA ILE A 251 -9.79 -16.68 -11.41
C ILE A 251 -9.94 -16.87 -12.92
N MET A 252 -8.84 -16.82 -13.66
CA MET A 252 -8.80 -17.06 -15.10
C MET A 252 -8.96 -18.54 -15.49
N GLY A 253 -9.22 -19.45 -14.54
CA GLY A 253 -9.31 -20.89 -14.80
C GLY A 253 -7.97 -21.55 -15.14
N ARG A 254 -6.85 -20.86 -14.93
CA ARG A 254 -5.50 -21.38 -15.15
C ARG A 254 -5.00 -21.99 -13.85
N GLN A 255 -4.90 -23.31 -13.79
CA GLN A 255 -4.21 -23.99 -12.71
C GLN A 255 -2.70 -23.93 -12.95
N TYR A 256 -2.09 -22.82 -12.55
CA TYR A 256 -0.65 -22.64 -12.60
C TYR A 256 -0.09 -22.37 -11.21
N GLU A 257 0.72 -23.31 -10.72
CA GLU A 257 1.42 -23.17 -9.45
C GLU A 257 2.78 -22.48 -9.66
N ILE A 258 3.00 -21.36 -8.97
CA ILE A 258 4.31 -20.70 -8.94
C ILE A 258 5.24 -21.50 -8.01
N THR A 259 6.10 -22.31 -8.60
CA THR A 259 7.12 -23.07 -7.87
C THR A 259 8.09 -22.17 -7.09
N LYS A 260 8.79 -22.71 -6.08
CA LYS A 260 9.83 -21.99 -5.33
C LYS A 260 10.91 -21.37 -6.23
N GLN A 261 11.33 -22.10 -7.28
CA GLN A 261 12.32 -21.60 -8.23
C GLN A 261 11.78 -20.41 -9.03
N ASN A 262 10.54 -20.50 -9.50
CA ASN A 262 9.90 -19.42 -10.27
C ASN A 262 9.68 -18.18 -9.40
N ARG A 263 9.34 -18.37 -8.11
CA ARG A 263 9.25 -17.28 -7.13
C ARG A 263 10.57 -16.54 -6.97
N ALA A 264 11.69 -17.25 -6.81
CA ALA A 264 13.01 -16.63 -6.67
C ALA A 264 13.42 -15.83 -7.92
N ILE A 265 13.12 -16.36 -9.12
CA ILE A 265 13.34 -15.65 -10.39
C ILE A 265 12.50 -14.38 -10.45
N LEU A 266 11.21 -14.47 -10.09
CA LEU A 266 10.30 -13.33 -10.11
C LEU A 266 10.74 -12.24 -9.14
N GLN A 267 11.13 -12.62 -7.91
CA GLN A 267 11.65 -11.69 -6.92
C GLN A 267 12.86 -10.93 -7.46
N MET A 268 13.84 -11.64 -8.02
CA MET A 268 15.03 -11.01 -8.58
C MET A 268 14.68 -10.06 -9.72
N GLN A 269 13.75 -10.43 -10.61
CA GLN A 269 13.30 -9.56 -11.71
C GLN A 269 12.58 -8.31 -11.19
N ILE A 270 11.67 -8.45 -10.23
CA ILE A 270 10.97 -7.33 -9.62
C ILE A 270 11.97 -6.37 -8.97
N VAL A 271 12.90 -6.88 -8.17
CA VAL A 271 13.90 -6.07 -7.45
C VAL A 271 14.84 -5.35 -8.42
N ASN A 272 15.33 -6.03 -9.46
CA ASN A 272 16.28 -5.46 -10.42
C ASN A 272 15.65 -4.35 -11.28
N ASN A 273 14.35 -4.46 -11.58
CA ASN A 273 13.63 -3.50 -12.41
C ASN A 273 12.78 -2.51 -11.61
N PHE A 274 12.74 -2.61 -10.28
CA PHE A 274 11.82 -1.79 -9.46
C PHE A 274 11.96 -0.29 -9.73
N THR A 275 13.18 0.21 -9.86
CA THR A 275 13.45 1.65 -10.11
C THR A 275 13.10 2.09 -11.53
N THR A 276 13.00 1.17 -12.50
CA THR A 276 12.68 1.48 -13.90
C THR A 276 11.19 1.35 -14.22
N TYR A 277 10.41 0.72 -13.35
CA TYR A 277 8.97 0.62 -13.53
C TYR A 277 8.26 2.00 -13.47
N PRO A 278 7.15 2.19 -14.22
CA PRO A 278 6.26 3.33 -14.06
C PRO A 278 5.73 3.46 -12.61
N LEU A 279 5.39 4.68 -12.19
CA LEU A 279 4.93 4.98 -10.84
C LEU A 279 3.78 4.08 -10.38
N GLU A 280 2.78 3.85 -11.23
CA GLU A 280 1.61 3.04 -10.87
C GLU A 280 1.96 1.56 -10.64
N GLN A 281 2.94 1.03 -11.39
CA GLN A 281 3.44 -0.32 -11.17
C GLN A 281 4.27 -0.39 -9.88
N LYS A 282 5.10 0.63 -9.60
CA LYS A 282 5.84 0.74 -8.33
C LYS A 282 4.91 0.77 -7.13
N LYS A 283 3.83 1.56 -7.18
CA LYS A 283 2.79 1.60 -6.15
C LYS A 283 2.13 0.25 -5.97
N THR A 284 1.71 -0.39 -7.06
CA THR A 284 1.09 -1.72 -7.03
C THR A 284 1.98 -2.74 -6.33
N LEU A 285 3.28 -2.72 -6.64
CA LEU A 285 4.27 -3.58 -6.00
C LEU A 285 4.50 -3.24 -4.53
N ALA A 286 4.75 -1.96 -4.21
CA ALA A 286 5.00 -1.50 -2.84
C ALA A 286 3.79 -1.68 -1.91
N TYR A 287 2.58 -1.71 -2.46
CA TYR A 287 1.34 -1.90 -1.70
C TYR A 287 0.84 -3.35 -1.72
N ALA A 288 1.54 -4.25 -2.43
CA ALA A 288 1.05 -5.59 -2.74
C ALA A 288 0.70 -6.39 -1.50
N TYR A 289 1.49 -6.29 -0.42
CA TYR A 289 1.21 -6.98 0.83
C TYR A 289 -0.13 -6.58 1.45
N PHE A 290 -0.35 -5.26 1.59
CA PHE A 290 -1.59 -4.76 2.17
C PHE A 290 -2.80 -5.10 1.31
N LEU A 291 -2.71 -4.85 0.00
CA LEU A 291 -3.82 -5.09 -0.93
C LEU A 291 -4.16 -6.58 -1.02
N TRP A 292 -3.16 -7.46 -1.04
CA TRP A 292 -3.40 -8.90 -0.99
C TRP A 292 -4.09 -9.35 0.29
N ASN A 293 -3.70 -8.82 1.45
CA ASN A 293 -4.36 -9.15 2.72
C ASN A 293 -5.83 -8.73 2.71
N VAL A 294 -6.15 -7.58 2.12
CA VAL A 294 -7.55 -7.16 1.93
C VAL A 294 -8.29 -8.11 1.00
N ILE A 295 -7.74 -8.41 -0.18
CA ILE A 295 -8.37 -9.30 -1.16
C ILE A 295 -8.60 -10.69 -0.59
N SER A 296 -7.56 -11.30 -0.01
CA SER A 296 -7.65 -12.65 0.57
C SER A 296 -8.66 -12.72 1.71
N LYS A 297 -8.74 -11.71 2.58
CA LYS A 297 -9.73 -11.64 3.66
C LYS A 297 -11.16 -11.48 3.15
N GLN A 298 -11.38 -10.71 2.09
CA GLN A 298 -12.71 -10.58 1.51
C GLN A 298 -13.11 -11.85 0.75
N TRP A 299 -12.18 -12.44 0.00
CA TRP A 299 -12.39 -13.73 -0.69
C TRP A 299 -12.76 -14.86 0.28
N SER A 300 -12.10 -14.94 1.44
CA SER A 300 -12.37 -15.97 2.45
C SER A 300 -13.73 -15.82 3.15
N LYS A 301 -14.39 -14.65 3.04
CA LYS A 301 -15.76 -14.45 3.54
C LYS A 301 -16.82 -14.94 2.57
N LEU A 302 -16.48 -15.09 1.29
CA LEU A 302 -17.40 -15.64 0.30
C LEU A 302 -17.55 -17.14 0.54
N ASN A 303 -18.79 -17.62 0.54
CA ASN A 303 -19.03 -19.06 0.51
C ASN A 303 -18.68 -19.66 -0.86
N VAL A 304 -18.61 -21.00 -0.96
CA VAL A 304 -18.21 -21.70 -2.18
C VAL A 304 -19.11 -21.35 -3.38
N SER A 305 -20.41 -21.13 -3.18
CA SER A 305 -21.33 -20.72 -4.25
C SER A 305 -20.99 -19.33 -4.79
N GLN A 306 -20.81 -18.36 -3.89
CA GLN A 306 -20.44 -16.98 -4.24
C GLN A 306 -19.09 -16.92 -4.94
N GLN A 307 -18.11 -17.73 -4.51
CA GLN A 307 -16.83 -17.85 -5.20
C GLN A 307 -17.01 -18.39 -6.62
N LYS A 308 -17.83 -19.43 -6.83
CA LYS A 308 -18.13 -19.96 -8.17
C LYS A 308 -18.85 -18.94 -9.06
N GLU A 309 -19.84 -18.24 -8.53
CA GLU A 309 -20.56 -17.18 -9.26
C GLU A 309 -19.60 -16.07 -9.71
N TYR A 310 -18.72 -15.63 -8.82
CA TYR A 310 -17.69 -14.64 -9.14
C TYR A 310 -16.76 -15.13 -10.25
N LEU A 311 -16.24 -16.36 -10.14
CA LEU A 311 -15.38 -16.97 -11.14
C LEU A 311 -16.06 -17.04 -12.52
N ASN A 312 -17.31 -17.49 -12.56
CA ASN A 312 -18.10 -17.55 -13.78
C ASN A 312 -18.31 -16.15 -14.40
N GLY A 313 -18.58 -15.14 -13.56
CA GLY A 313 -18.72 -13.75 -13.99
C GLY A 313 -17.47 -13.21 -14.68
N VAL A 314 -16.28 -13.45 -14.09
CA VAL A 314 -15.01 -13.02 -14.69
C VAL A 314 -14.70 -13.78 -15.98
N GLN A 315 -14.93 -15.10 -16.01
CA GLN A 315 -14.71 -15.91 -17.21
C GLN A 315 -15.60 -15.45 -18.38
N ASN A 316 -16.86 -15.12 -18.09
CA ASN A 316 -17.78 -14.58 -19.10
C ASN A 316 -17.30 -13.24 -19.65
N GLN A 317 -16.78 -12.35 -18.82
CA GLN A 317 -16.21 -11.07 -19.26
C GLN A 317 -14.97 -11.27 -20.16
N LEU A 318 -14.07 -12.19 -19.79
CA LEU A 318 -12.88 -12.50 -20.57
C LEU A 318 -13.23 -13.12 -21.94
N ASN A 319 -14.24 -13.99 -21.99
CA ASN A 319 -14.71 -14.58 -23.25
C ASN A 319 -15.30 -13.53 -24.21
N VAL A 320 -16.00 -12.52 -23.67
CA VAL A 320 -16.53 -11.40 -24.48
C VAL A 320 -15.40 -10.52 -25.03
N GLN A 321 -14.33 -10.30 -24.27
CA GLN A 321 -13.16 -9.54 -24.76
C GLN A 321 -12.35 -10.29 -25.82
N ASN A 322 -12.13 -11.61 -25.64
CA ASN A 322 -11.39 -12.42 -26.61
C ASN A 322 -12.10 -12.54 -27.97
N ASN A 323 -13.44 -12.45 -27.99
CA ASN A 323 -14.23 -12.46 -29.23
C ASN A 323 -14.22 -11.11 -29.98
N LYS A 324 -13.64 -10.04 -29.43
CA LYS A 324 -13.58 -8.71 -30.06
C LYS A 324 -12.23 -8.36 -30.71
N GLY A 325 -11.37 -9.34 -30.95
CA GLY A 325 -10.31 -9.23 -31.97
C GLY A 325 -9.13 -8.33 -31.60
N GLY A 326 -8.25 -8.81 -30.72
CA GLY A 326 -6.93 -8.21 -30.55
C GLY A 326 -6.18 -8.80 -29.36
N SER A 327 -5.09 -9.53 -29.60
CA SER A 327 -3.88 -9.57 -28.74
C SER A 327 -2.97 -10.78 -28.96
N GLN A 328 -3.41 -11.89 -29.58
CA GLN A 328 -2.45 -12.98 -29.86
C GLN A 328 -1.38 -12.59 -30.88
N HIS A 329 -1.68 -11.67 -31.81
CA HIS A 329 -0.73 -11.24 -32.84
C HIS A 329 0.30 -10.20 -32.35
N GLU A 330 -0.02 -9.41 -31.32
CA GLU A 330 0.90 -8.39 -30.78
C GLU A 330 1.89 -8.98 -29.78
N VAL A 331 1.45 -9.94 -28.96
CA VAL A 331 2.36 -10.72 -28.10
C VAL A 331 3.36 -11.49 -28.96
N GLN A 332 2.93 -12.07 -30.10
CA GLN A 332 3.82 -12.75 -31.05
C GLN A 332 4.84 -11.79 -31.72
N LYS A 333 4.45 -10.55 -32.02
CA LYS A 333 5.36 -9.51 -32.55
C LYS A 333 6.41 -9.08 -31.52
N PHE A 334 6.06 -9.00 -30.24
CA PHE A 334 7.01 -8.74 -29.17
C PHE A 334 8.06 -9.87 -29.07
N TRP A 335 7.65 -11.14 -29.19
CA TRP A 335 8.57 -12.30 -29.23
C TRP A 335 9.54 -12.29 -30.41
N ASN A 336 9.09 -11.85 -31.58
CA ASN A 336 9.92 -11.84 -32.79
C ASN A 336 10.97 -10.71 -32.80
N ASN A 337 10.80 -9.65 -32.01
CA ASN A 337 11.74 -8.53 -31.95
C ASN A 337 12.84 -8.69 -30.90
N THR A 338 12.61 -9.41 -29.80
CA THR A 338 13.63 -9.61 -28.75
C THR A 338 14.75 -10.59 -29.14
N ASN A 339 14.56 -11.38 -30.21
CA ASN A 339 15.56 -12.33 -30.72
C ASN A 339 16.49 -11.75 -31.80
N LYS A 340 16.43 -10.45 -32.11
CA LYS A 340 17.22 -9.83 -33.20
C LYS A 340 18.54 -9.18 -32.80
N GLN A 341 19.00 -9.27 -31.55
CA GLN A 341 20.30 -8.71 -31.15
C GLN A 341 21.14 -9.71 -30.35
N THR A 342 22.00 -10.43 -31.06
CA THR A 342 23.41 -10.77 -30.75
C THR A 342 23.82 -11.99 -31.59
N GLU A 343 24.97 -11.93 -32.28
CA GLU A 343 25.61 -13.13 -32.84
C GLU A 343 26.07 -14.01 -31.69
N ILE A 344 25.16 -14.86 -31.24
CA ILE A 344 25.41 -15.79 -30.15
C ILE A 344 26.26 -16.94 -30.69
N ASN A 345 27.47 -17.12 -30.13
CA ASN A 345 28.31 -18.28 -30.42
C ASN A 345 27.62 -19.56 -29.90
N ILE A 346 26.89 -20.24 -30.81
CA ILE A 346 26.09 -21.45 -30.53
C ILE A 346 26.92 -22.55 -29.86
N ASN A 347 28.22 -22.63 -30.17
CA ASN A 347 29.10 -23.66 -29.63
C ASN A 347 29.43 -23.44 -28.15
N GLU A 348 29.60 -22.18 -27.74
CA GLU A 348 29.85 -21.81 -26.35
C GLU A 348 28.62 -22.06 -25.47
N ILE A 349 27.43 -21.70 -25.98
CA ILE A 349 26.15 -22.00 -25.32
C ILE A 349 25.91 -23.51 -25.19
N LYS A 350 26.17 -24.28 -26.25
CA LYS A 350 26.06 -25.75 -26.19
C LYS A 350 27.01 -26.33 -25.15
N GLY A 351 28.24 -25.84 -25.06
CA GLY A 351 29.22 -26.25 -24.05
C GLY A 351 28.74 -25.98 -22.62
N LYS A 352 28.24 -24.76 -22.37
CA LYS A 352 27.64 -24.38 -21.08
C LYS A 352 26.46 -25.26 -20.69
N TYR A 353 25.49 -25.44 -21.58
CA TYR A 353 24.30 -26.23 -21.30
C TYR A 353 24.59 -27.73 -21.17
N LYS A 354 25.62 -28.26 -21.83
CA LYS A 354 26.05 -29.65 -21.63
C LYS A 354 26.62 -29.86 -20.23
N LYS A 355 27.41 -28.91 -19.71
CA LYS A 355 27.90 -28.93 -18.32
C LYS A 355 26.74 -28.86 -17.33
N GLU A 356 25.83 -27.90 -17.50
CA GLU A 356 24.65 -27.75 -16.62
C GLU A 356 23.72 -28.97 -16.64
N ALA A 357 23.54 -29.61 -17.81
CA ALA A 357 22.78 -30.85 -17.96
C ALA A 357 23.41 -32.01 -17.17
N ALA A 358 24.74 -32.17 -17.27
CA ALA A 358 25.48 -33.19 -16.56
C ALA A 358 25.39 -33.01 -15.03
N THR A 359 25.50 -31.78 -14.52
CA THR A 359 25.34 -31.48 -13.09
C THR A 359 23.94 -31.85 -12.56
N LYS A 360 22.93 -31.86 -13.42
CA LYS A 360 21.54 -32.22 -13.07
C LYS A 360 21.19 -33.67 -13.38
N GLY A 361 22.15 -34.49 -13.82
CA GLY A 361 21.89 -35.88 -14.22
C GLY A 361 20.94 -36.00 -15.42
N MET A 362 20.90 -34.99 -16.29
CA MET A 362 20.03 -34.95 -17.47
C MET A 362 20.85 -35.05 -18.75
N THR A 363 20.28 -35.67 -19.80
CA THR A 363 20.82 -35.52 -21.16
C THR A 363 20.67 -34.07 -21.63
N LEU A 364 21.52 -33.62 -22.56
CA LEU A 364 21.40 -32.28 -23.15
C LEU A 364 20.00 -32.03 -23.73
N LYS A 365 19.39 -33.04 -24.38
CA LYS A 365 18.03 -32.94 -24.93
C LYS A 365 16.96 -32.76 -23.85
N GLN A 366 17.05 -33.51 -22.75
CA GLN A 366 16.16 -33.33 -21.59
C GLN A 366 16.37 -31.96 -20.94
N TYR A 367 17.61 -31.52 -20.81
CA TYR A 367 17.94 -30.22 -20.22
C TYR A 367 17.44 -29.05 -21.08
N LEU A 368 17.58 -29.14 -22.41
CA LEU A 368 17.02 -28.15 -23.33
C LEU A 368 15.49 -28.13 -23.28
N LYS A 369 14.82 -29.28 -23.19
CA LYS A 369 13.36 -29.34 -23.00
C LYS A 369 12.93 -28.77 -21.64
N TYR A 370 13.71 -29.01 -20.58
CA TYR A 370 13.54 -28.42 -19.26
C TYR A 370 13.72 -26.89 -19.30
N LYS A 371 14.78 -26.40 -19.95
CA LYS A 371 15.04 -24.96 -20.16
C LYS A 371 13.94 -24.31 -20.99
N GLN A 372 13.49 -24.95 -22.07
CA GLN A 372 12.41 -24.44 -22.92
C GLN A 372 11.09 -24.37 -22.15
N LYS A 373 10.77 -25.41 -21.36
CA LYS A 373 9.61 -25.40 -20.45
C LYS A 373 9.73 -24.27 -19.41
N ASN A 374 10.90 -24.10 -18.79
CA ASN A 374 11.13 -23.03 -17.83
C ASN A 374 11.15 -21.64 -18.46
N MET A 375 11.64 -21.47 -19.68
CA MET A 375 11.57 -20.23 -20.43
C MET A 375 10.13 -19.91 -20.78
N ALA A 376 9.38 -20.86 -21.35
CA ALA A 376 7.96 -20.68 -21.64
C ALA A 376 7.16 -20.31 -20.38
N VAL A 377 7.46 -20.95 -19.26
CA VAL A 377 6.87 -20.66 -17.95
C VAL A 377 7.28 -19.29 -17.42
N ASN A 378 8.57 -18.94 -17.45
CA ASN A 378 9.06 -17.62 -17.02
C ASN A 378 8.50 -16.50 -17.89
N ASN A 379 8.34 -16.76 -19.18
CA ASN A 379 7.77 -15.85 -20.17
C ASN A 379 6.26 -15.70 -19.96
N GLN A 380 5.55 -16.79 -19.67
CA GLN A 380 4.14 -16.74 -19.30
C GLN A 380 3.95 -15.98 -17.99
N ILE A 381 4.79 -16.19 -16.98
CA ILE A 381 4.74 -15.44 -15.73
C ILE A 381 5.07 -13.96 -15.98
N PHE A 382 6.09 -13.66 -16.77
CA PHE A 382 6.47 -12.29 -17.09
C PHE A 382 5.38 -11.55 -17.87
N ASN A 383 4.76 -12.21 -18.86
CA ASN A 383 3.63 -11.65 -19.60
C ASN A 383 2.40 -11.49 -18.70
N THR A 384 2.12 -12.49 -17.86
CA THR A 384 1.03 -12.40 -16.87
C THR A 384 1.30 -11.25 -15.91
N MET A 385 2.53 -11.09 -15.44
CA MET A 385 2.98 -10.00 -14.57
C MET A 385 2.85 -8.65 -15.27
N GLN A 386 3.31 -8.51 -16.51
CA GLN A 386 3.20 -7.25 -17.27
C GLN A 386 1.76 -6.88 -17.56
N ASN A 387 0.95 -7.84 -18.04
CA ASN A 387 -0.48 -7.61 -18.26
C ASN A 387 -1.18 -7.27 -16.94
N THR A 388 -0.86 -8.01 -15.88
CA THR A 388 -1.31 -7.72 -14.51
C THR A 388 -0.89 -6.31 -14.09
N MET A 389 0.36 -5.90 -14.26
CA MET A 389 0.82 -4.57 -13.86
C MET A 389 0.17 -3.44 -14.68
N ASN A 390 -0.12 -3.68 -15.96
CA ASN A 390 -0.74 -2.70 -16.85
C ASN A 390 -2.26 -2.59 -16.66
N GLU A 391 -2.94 -3.70 -16.34
CA GLU A 391 -4.40 -3.76 -16.22
C GLU A 391 -4.88 -3.69 -14.74
N ASN A 392 -4.05 -4.06 -13.77
CA ASN A 392 -4.53 -4.40 -12.43
C ASN A 392 -4.57 -3.31 -11.38
N ASN A 393 -4.09 -2.08 -11.59
CA ASN A 393 -4.43 -1.07 -10.60
C ASN A 393 -5.97 -0.93 -10.55
N ALA A 394 -6.63 -0.72 -11.69
CA ALA A 394 -8.10 -0.68 -11.74
C ALA A 394 -8.76 -2.01 -11.29
N LEU A 395 -8.23 -3.18 -11.68
CA LEU A 395 -8.83 -4.47 -11.34
C LEU A 395 -8.68 -4.81 -9.84
N MET A 396 -7.52 -4.57 -9.25
CA MET A 396 -7.26 -4.82 -7.82
C MET A 396 -8.16 -3.94 -6.94
N LEU A 397 -8.35 -2.68 -7.36
CA LEU A 397 -9.28 -1.74 -6.75
C LEU A 397 -10.74 -2.17 -6.93
N ASN A 398 -11.10 -2.65 -8.13
CA ASN A 398 -12.44 -3.15 -8.39
C ASN A 398 -12.74 -4.41 -7.59
N ILE A 399 -11.81 -5.36 -7.44
CA ILE A 399 -11.96 -6.53 -6.56
C ILE A 399 -12.17 -6.08 -5.12
N THR A 400 -11.36 -5.13 -4.68
CA THR A 400 -11.44 -4.57 -3.32
C THR A 400 -12.78 -3.88 -3.06
N ASN A 401 -13.30 -3.14 -4.03
CA ASN A 401 -14.56 -2.40 -3.95
C ASN A 401 -15.80 -3.29 -4.18
N ASN A 402 -15.70 -4.32 -5.03
CA ASN A 402 -16.82 -5.18 -5.39
C ASN A 402 -16.97 -6.40 -4.46
N ILE A 403 -15.88 -6.84 -3.80
CA ILE A 403 -15.92 -7.92 -2.80
C ILE A 403 -16.01 -7.35 -1.36
N GLY A 404 -15.63 -6.08 -1.13
CA GLY A 404 -15.55 -5.48 0.20
C GLY A 404 -16.81 -4.72 0.66
N GLY A 405 -17.36 -5.11 1.81
CA GLY A 405 -18.40 -4.34 2.52
C GLY A 405 -17.90 -3.08 3.22
N ASN A 406 -18.83 -2.18 3.59
CA ASN A 406 -18.61 -0.90 4.27
C ASN A 406 -18.08 -1.08 5.72
N GLY A 407 -16.82 -1.51 5.91
CA GLY A 407 -16.24 -1.73 7.24
C GLY A 407 -14.72 -1.70 7.26
N GLY A 408 -14.14 -1.11 8.32
CA GLY A 408 -12.74 -0.73 8.43
C GLY A 408 -11.74 -1.80 7.98
N TYR A 409 -10.80 -1.43 7.10
CA TYR A 409 -9.80 -2.32 6.51
C TYR A 409 -8.54 -2.50 7.41
N TYR A 410 -8.67 -2.23 8.72
CA TYR A 410 -7.56 -2.12 9.68
C TYR A 410 -7.31 -3.37 10.52
N TYR A 411 -8.08 -4.43 10.33
CA TYR A 411 -8.10 -5.52 11.30
C TYR A 411 -6.97 -6.53 11.05
N VAL A 412 -5.87 -6.30 11.75
CA VAL A 412 -5.22 -7.40 12.48
C VAL A 412 -6.30 -8.01 13.36
N ASP A 413 -6.73 -9.23 13.04
CA ASP A 413 -7.88 -9.87 13.70
C ASP A 413 -7.50 -10.24 15.14
N TYR A 414 -8.13 -9.61 16.13
CA TYR A 414 -7.87 -9.91 17.56
C TYR A 414 -8.73 -11.05 18.11
N ASN A 415 -9.52 -11.71 17.27
CA ASN A 415 -10.32 -12.87 17.67
C ASN A 415 -9.39 -14.09 17.87
N ASP A 416 -8.92 -14.24 19.11
CA ASP A 416 -8.57 -15.53 19.70
C ASP A 416 -9.76 -15.99 20.56
#